data_AF-M0GMB3-F1
#
_entry.id   AF-M0GMB3-F1
#
_cell.length_a   1.000
_cell.length_b   1.000
_cell.length_c   1.000
_cell.angle_alpha   90.00
_cell.angle_beta   90.00
_cell.angle_gamma   90.00
#
_symmetry.space_group_name_H-M   'P 1'
#
loop_
_entity.id
_entity.type
_entity.pdbx_description
1 polymer ?
#
loop_
_entity_poly.entity_id
_entity_poly.type
_entity_poly.pdbx_seq_one_letter_code
_entity_poly.pdbx_strand_id
1 'polypeptide(L)' 'MVACPTCGLEERFSKLADARLRIEEHRAETGHDPAWELGRFAPGVEKMGDEAGVCGVNLDEND' A
#
# COMPACT_ATOMS: atom_id res chain seq x y z
N MET A 1 5.98 3.13 -0.93
CA MET A 1 7.04 2.26 -1.51
C MET A 1 6.53 0.83 -1.41
N VAL A 2 6.82 0.00 -2.40
CA VAL A 2 6.58 -1.45 -2.37
C VAL A 2 7.93 -2.13 -2.25
N ALA A 3 8.10 -3.02 -1.29
CA ALA A 3 9.33 -3.76 -1.07
C ALA A 3 9.04 -5.24 -0.78
N CYS A 4 9.71 -6.16 -1.46
CA CYS A 4 9.59 -7.59 -1.18
C CYS A 4 10.79 -8.09 -0.37
N PRO A 5 10.61 -8.52 0.89
CA PRO A 5 11.72 -9.04 1.70
C PRO A 5 12.24 -10.39 1.19
N THR A 6 11.43 -11.13 0.41
CA THR A 6 11.78 -12.47 -0.08
C THR A 6 12.73 -12.42 -1.27
N CYS A 7 12.52 -11.49 -2.20
CA CYS A 7 13.32 -11.40 -3.43
C CYS A 7 14.07 -10.08 -3.61
N GLY A 8 14.01 -9.18 -2.61
CA GLY A 8 14.71 -7.90 -2.63
C GLY A 8 14.12 -6.88 -3.61
N LEU A 9 12.84 -7.01 -3.97
CA LEU A 9 12.17 -6.00 -4.78
C LEU A 9 12.09 -4.68 -4.00
N GLU A 10 12.39 -3.54 -4.63
CA GLU A 10 12.19 -2.22 -4.04
C GLU A 10 11.77 -1.20 -5.11
N GLU A 11 10.52 -0.74 -5.06
CA GLU A 11 9.96 0.20 -6.03
C GLU A 11 9.19 1.34 -5.38
N ARG A 12 9.36 2.55 -5.92
CA ARG A 12 8.70 3.77 -5.43
C ARG A 12 7.64 4.21 -6.44
N PHE A 13 6.44 4.46 -5.94
CA PHE A 13 5.30 4.89 -6.73
C PHE A 13 4.80 6.24 -6.23
N SER A 14 4.40 7.11 -7.15
CA SER A 14 3.76 8.40 -6.84
C SER A 14 2.24 8.29 -6.72
N LYS A 15 1.64 7.18 -7.18
CA LYS A 15 0.20 6.91 -7.12
C LYS A 15 -0.05 5.60 -6.37
N LEU A 16 -1.11 5.59 -5.55
CA LEU A 16 -1.52 4.39 -4.82
C LEU A 16 -2.03 3.27 -5.73
N ALA A 17 -2.76 3.63 -6.79
CA ALA A 17 -3.28 2.65 -7.74
C ALA A 17 -2.15 1.81 -8.36
N ASP A 18 -1.08 2.47 -8.81
CA ASP A 18 0.08 1.81 -9.40
C ASP A 18 0.82 0.93 -8.37
N ALA A 19 0.97 1.43 -7.14
CA ALA A 19 1.58 0.66 -6.05
C ALA A 19 0.77 -0.62 -5.75
N ARG A 20 -0.56 -0.51 -5.72
CA ARG A 20 -1.47 -1.62 -5.42
C ARG A 20 -1.46 -2.66 -6.54
N LEU A 21 -1.55 -2.22 -7.80
CA LEU A 21 -1.43 -3.11 -8.95
C LEU A 21 -0.11 -3.89 -8.89
N ARG A 22 1.01 -3.21 -8.61
CA ARG A 22 2.32 -3.84 -8.50
C ARG A 22 2.39 -4.94 -7.43
N ILE A 23 1.75 -4.71 -6.28
CA ILE A 23 1.67 -5.70 -5.19
C ILE A 23 0.92 -6.95 -5.66
N GLU A 24 -0.22 -6.76 -6.32
CA GLU A 24 -1.06 -7.87 -6.81
C GLU A 24 -0.36 -8.66 -7.91
N GLU A 25 0.26 -7.98 -8.87
CA GLU A 25 1.08 -8.60 -9.93
C GLU A 25 2.25 -9.39 -9.31
N HIS A 26 2.99 -8.78 -8.38
CA HIS A 26 4.13 -9.45 -7.75
C HIS A 26 3.71 -10.74 -7.04
N ARG A 27 2.59 -10.70 -6.32
CA ARG A 27 2.04 -11.87 -5.63
C ARG A 27 1.63 -12.94 -6.62
N ALA A 28 0.99 -12.58 -7.74
CA ALA A 28 0.58 -13.53 -8.76
C ALA A 28 1.79 -14.18 -9.47
N GLU A 29 2.82 -13.41 -9.77
CA GLU A 29 4.02 -13.85 -10.50
C GLU A 29 4.96 -14.70 -9.64
N THR A 30 5.14 -14.32 -8.38
CA THR A 30 6.20 -14.87 -7.52
C THR A 30 5.67 -15.69 -6.35
N GLY A 31 4.39 -15.57 -6.02
CA GLY A 31 3.83 -16.12 -4.78
C GLY A 31 4.32 -15.42 -3.51
N HIS A 32 5.12 -14.35 -3.63
CA HIS A 32 5.61 -13.58 -2.49
C HIS A 32 4.58 -12.55 -2.04
N ASP A 33 4.68 -12.15 -0.78
CA ASP A 33 3.86 -11.07 -0.23
C ASP A 33 4.76 -9.85 0.03
N PRO A 34 4.74 -8.83 -0.85
CA PRO A 34 5.56 -7.65 -0.67
C PRO A 34 4.99 -6.74 0.43
N ALA A 35 5.87 -6.23 1.29
CA ALA A 35 5.55 -5.17 2.22
C ALA A 35 5.34 -3.84 1.48
N TRP A 36 4.50 -2.97 2.02
CA TRP A 36 4.29 -1.65 1.46
C TRP A 36 4.17 -0.60 2.56
N GLU A 37 4.80 0.55 2.31
CA GLU A 37 4.75 1.70 3.20
C GLU A 37 4.10 2.87 2.47
N LEU A 38 3.06 3.42 3.09
CA LEU A 38 2.50 4.72 2.72
C LEU A 38 3.47 5.80 3.20
N GLY A 39 4.20 6.41 2.26
CA GLY A 39 4.93 7.65 2.57
C GLY A 39 3.94 8.74 3.01
N ARG A 40 4.44 9.79 3.67
CA ARG A 40 3.61 10.94 4.07
C ARG A 40 2.80 11.44 2.87
N PHE A 41 1.47 11.38 2.98
CA PHE A 41 0.58 11.90 1.96
C PHE A 41 0.80 13.41 1.78
N ALA A 42 0.59 13.91 0.57
CA ALA A 42 0.31 15.32 0.40
C ALA A 42 -1.00 15.63 1.16
N PRO A 43 -1.08 16.75 1.90
CA PRO A 43 -2.18 17.02 2.85
C PRO A 43 -3.60 16.99 2.27
N GLY A 44 -3.76 16.98 0.94
CA GLY A 44 -5.04 16.84 0.26
C GLY A 44 -5.55 15.41 0.09
N VAL A 45 -4.70 14.37 0.20
CA VAL A 45 -5.09 12.97 -0.05
C VAL A 45 -5.69 12.30 1.19
N GLU A 46 -5.33 12.77 2.39
CA GLU A 46 -5.86 12.25 3.66
C GLU A 46 -7.39 12.44 3.76
N LYS A 47 -7.92 13.58 3.29
CA LYS A 47 -9.37 13.87 3.33
C LYS A 47 -10.21 12.96 2.42
N MET A 48 -9.73 12.68 1.22
CA MET A 48 -10.45 11.85 0.26
C MET A 48 -10.27 10.34 0.52
N GLY A 49 -9.21 9.95 1.25
CA GLY A 49 -9.05 8.58 1.76
C GLY A 49 -10.03 8.24 2.88
N ASP A 50 -10.38 9.21 3.73
CA ASP A 50 -11.36 9.08 4.81
C ASP A 50 -12.79 8.96 4.28
N GLU A 51 -13.17 9.82 3.33
CA GLU A 51 -14.49 9.78 2.68
C GLU A 51 -14.73 8.50 1.86
N ALA A 52 -13.67 7.85 1.37
CA ALA A 52 -13.75 6.58 0.66
C ALA A 52 -13.56 5.34 1.54
N GLY A 53 -13.22 5.50 2.84
CA GLY A 53 -12.95 4.39 3.76
C GLY A 53 -11.65 3.61 3.46
N VAL A 54 -10.66 4.24 2.83
CA VAL A 54 -9.43 3.59 2.32
C VAL A 54 -8.18 3.97 3.12
N CYS A 55 -8.23 4.97 4.01
CA CYS A 55 -7.09 5.29 4.86
C CYS A 55 -7.09 4.49 6.17
N GLY A 56 -6.07 3.65 6.33
CA GLY A 56 -5.64 3.10 7.62
C GLY A 56 -6.55 2.02 8.21
N VAL A 57 -5.99 0.86 8.51
CA VAL A 57 -6.64 -0.12 9.38
C VAL A 57 -6.98 0.58 10.70
N ASN A 58 -8.26 0.64 11.07
CA ASN A 58 -8.68 0.82 12.45
C ASN A 58 -8.12 -0.38 13.23
N LEU A 59 -6.98 -0.18 13.85
CA LEU A 59 -6.61 -0.96 15.03
C LEU A 59 -7.38 -0.30 16.17
N ASP A 60 -8.22 -1.09 16.83
CA ASP A 60 -9.11 -0.78 17.99
C ASP A 60 -10.51 -0.28 17.55
N GLU A 61 -11.67 -0.88 17.92
CA GLU A 61 -12.06 -1.49 19.20
C GLU A 61 -13.07 -2.66 19.04
N ASN A 62 -13.06 -3.55 20.03
CA ASN A 62 -14.07 -4.58 20.32
C ASN A 62 -15.39 -3.92 20.77
N ASP A 63 -16.53 -4.36 20.22
CA ASP A 63 -17.72 -4.85 20.97
C ASP A 63 -18.69 -5.57 20.00
#